data_AF-A0A961JQN5-F1
#
_entry.id   AF-A0A961JQN5-F1
#
_cell.length_a   1.000
_cell.length_b   1.000
_cell.length_c   1.000
_cell.angle_alpha   90.00
_cell.angle_beta   90.00
_cell.angle_gamma   90.00
#
_symmetry.space_group_name_H-M   'P 1'
#
loop_
_entity.id
_entity.type
_entity.pdbx_description
1 polymer ?
#
loop_
_entity_poly.entity_id
_entity_poly.type
_entity_poly.pdbx_seq_one_letter_code
_entity_poly.pdbx_strand_id
1 'polypeptide(L)'
;MTHSSHTFGARLIGLLNRIYPDLDADILASQVIDAYWPDDAHRRTRPRRPGNNMWSERDALLITYGDSVIDGVHKPLALLHDFLKRHMKGVVNGVHILPFFPWTSDDGFAVTDYRKVDGKLGDWADITRIGQDFHLMSDLVLNHVSSQSGWFNEFLQDHA
;
A
#
# COMPACT_ATOMS: atom_id res chain seq x y z
N MET A 1 33.43 13.90 13.08
CA MET A 1 33.06 13.05 11.93
C MET A 1 31.71 13.53 11.42
N THR A 2 31.72 14.30 10.33
CA THR A 2 30.55 14.91 9.71
C THR A 2 29.77 13.85 8.94
N HIS A 3 28.67 13.36 9.50
CA HIS A 3 27.74 12.52 8.75
C HIS A 3 27.18 13.35 7.60
N SER A 4 27.59 13.04 6.37
CA SER A 4 27.02 13.60 5.14
C SER A 4 25.52 13.29 5.14
N SER A 5 24.72 14.31 5.46
CA SER A 5 23.28 14.32 5.21
C SER A 5 23.10 14.38 3.69
N HIS A 6 23.14 13.23 3.02
CA HIS A 6 22.68 13.18 1.63
C HIS A 6 21.22 13.65 1.63
N THR A 7 20.96 14.79 1.00
CA THR A 7 19.60 15.25 0.75
C THR A 7 18.87 14.14 -0.02
N PHE A 8 17.58 13.95 0.26
CA PHE A 8 16.77 12.92 -0.40
C PHE A 8 16.94 12.93 -1.93
N GLY A 9 17.05 14.13 -2.53
CA GLY A 9 17.29 14.28 -3.98
C GLY A 9 18.59 13.63 -4.43
N ALA A 10 19.72 13.95 -3.78
CA ALA A 10 21.01 13.35 -4.12
C ALA A 10 21.00 11.82 -3.98
N ARG A 11 20.29 11.29 -2.96
CA ARG A 11 20.13 9.85 -2.79
C ARG A 11 19.26 9.23 -3.88
N LEU A 12 18.15 9.88 -4.24
CA LEU A 12 17.25 9.42 -5.29
C LEU A 12 17.97 9.38 -6.65
N ILE A 13 18.65 10.46 -7.02
CA ILE A 13 19.44 10.55 -8.26
C ILE A 13 20.49 9.43 -8.31
N GLY A 14 21.26 9.24 -7.23
CA GLY A 14 22.27 8.18 -7.17
C GLY A 14 21.70 6.76 -7.31
N LEU A 15 20.50 6.51 -6.76
CA LEU A 15 19.81 5.23 -6.93
C LEU A 15 19.27 5.03 -8.35
N LEU A 16 18.65 6.07 -8.93
CA LEU A 16 18.12 6.03 -10.29
C LEU A 16 19.23 5.83 -11.31
N ASN A 17 20.35 6.57 -11.20
CA ASN A 17 21.50 6.41 -12.07
C ASN A 17 22.11 4.99 -12.03
N ARG A 18 21.96 4.27 -10.91
CA ARG A 18 22.41 2.88 -10.78
C ARG A 18 21.49 1.89 -11.52
N ILE A 19 20.20 2.19 -11.61
CA ILE A 19 19.19 1.31 -12.22
C ILE A 19 19.01 1.65 -13.71
N TYR A 20 19.07 2.93 -14.06
CA TYR A 20 18.85 3.49 -15.40
C TYR A 20 20.04 4.38 -15.82
N PRO A 21 21.23 3.81 -16.07
CA PRO A 21 22.45 4.59 -16.34
C PRO A 21 22.40 5.36 -17.67
N ASP A 22 21.52 4.98 -18.59
CA ASP A 22 21.39 5.59 -19.91
C ASP A 22 20.39 6.76 -19.95
N LEU A 23 19.71 7.04 -18.83
CA LEU A 23 18.76 8.15 -18.70
C LEU A 23 19.37 9.28 -17.86
N ASP A 24 18.90 10.51 -18.11
CA ASP A 24 19.22 11.64 -17.24
C ASP A 24 18.55 11.46 -15.87
N ALA A 25 19.36 11.12 -14.86
CA ALA A 25 18.87 10.81 -13.53
C ALA A 25 18.31 12.03 -12.79
N ASP A 26 18.71 13.25 -13.14
CA ASP A 26 18.14 14.48 -12.57
C ASP A 26 16.71 14.70 -13.09
N ILE A 27 16.51 14.55 -14.41
CA ILE A 27 15.18 14.62 -15.03
C ILE A 27 14.27 13.53 -14.47
N LEU A 28 14.75 12.27 -14.44
CA LEU A 28 13.97 11.15 -13.94
C LEU A 28 13.62 11.32 -12.45
N ALA A 29 14.55 11.84 -11.64
CA ALA A 29 14.28 12.14 -10.23
C ALA A 29 13.17 13.19 -10.08
N SER A 30 13.14 14.22 -10.94
CA SER A 30 12.04 15.20 -10.94
C SER A 30 10.70 14.53 -11.22
N GLN A 31 10.62 13.72 -12.28
CA GLN A 31 9.38 13.01 -12.65
C GLN A 31 8.89 12.09 -11.53
N VAL A 32 9.78 11.36 -10.87
CA VAL A 32 9.43 10.49 -9.74
C VAL A 32 8.91 11.32 -8.55
N ILE A 33 9.52 12.47 -8.27
CA ILE A 33 9.07 13.36 -7.19
C ILE A 33 7.68 13.91 -7.51
N ASP A 34 7.46 14.38 -8.74
CA ASP A 34 6.20 14.95 -9.19
C ASP A 34 5.08 13.90 -9.17
N ALA A 35 5.38 12.66 -9.57
CA ALA A 35 4.43 11.55 -9.53
C ALA A 35 4.05 11.13 -8.10
N TYR A 36 4.97 11.24 -7.14
CA TYR A 36 4.74 10.82 -5.75
C TYR A 36 4.09 11.91 -4.89
N TRP A 37 4.33 13.19 -5.21
CA TRP A 37 3.73 14.34 -4.53
C TRP A 37 3.09 15.32 -5.53
N PRO A 38 2.01 14.93 -6.22
CA PRO A 38 1.25 15.86 -7.04
C PRO A 38 0.56 16.93 -6.18
N ASP A 39 0.36 18.13 -6.74
CA ASP A 39 -0.54 19.20 -6.24
C ASP A 39 -0.39 19.58 -4.75
N ASP A 40 0.64 20.36 -4.41
CA ASP A 40 0.92 20.92 -3.06
C ASP A 40 1.07 19.89 -1.91
N ALA A 41 1.09 18.59 -2.22
CA ALA A 41 1.25 17.54 -1.23
C ALA A 41 2.55 17.72 -0.41
N HIS A 42 2.40 17.80 0.91
CA HIS A 42 3.53 18.10 1.79
C HIS A 42 4.55 16.97 1.84
N ARG A 43 5.68 17.19 1.19
CA ARG A 43 6.87 16.35 1.37
C ARG A 43 7.38 16.47 2.81
N ARG A 44 7.57 15.33 3.46
CA ARG A 44 8.23 15.27 4.77
C ARG A 44 9.66 15.81 4.65
N THR A 45 9.94 16.90 5.34
CA THR A 45 11.26 17.57 5.34
C THR A 45 12.31 16.83 6.17
N ARG A 46 11.87 15.95 7.08
CA ARG A 46 12.76 15.15 7.94
C ARG A 46 12.48 13.66 7.75
N PRO A 47 13.50 12.85 7.46
CA PRO A 47 13.34 11.40 7.46
C PRO A 47 13.02 10.94 8.89
N ARG A 48 12.23 9.86 9.02
CA ARG A 48 12.11 9.17 10.32
C ARG A 48 13.50 8.70 10.72
N ARG A 49 13.85 8.88 12.00
CA ARG A 49 15.07 8.29 12.54
C ARG A 49 14.94 6.76 12.44
N PRO A 50 15.93 6.07 11.85
CA PRO A 50 15.95 4.61 11.88
C PRO A 50 15.88 4.12 13.33
N GLY A 51 15.03 3.13 13.59
CA GLY A 51 14.86 2.55 14.92
C GLY A 51 13.82 1.45 14.92
N ASN A 52 13.94 0.53 15.89
CA ASN A 52 13.02 -0.60 16.08
C ASN A 52 11.86 -0.27 17.03
N ASN A 53 11.56 1.00 17.20
CA ASN A 53 10.53 1.54 18.09
C ASN A 53 9.14 1.59 17.45
N MET A 54 8.93 0.90 16.32
CA MET A 54 7.62 0.75 15.68
C MET A 54 6.79 -0.39 16.28
N TRP A 55 7.45 -1.34 16.95
CA TRP A 55 6.86 -2.56 17.51
C TRP A 55 7.74 -3.14 18.60
N SER A 56 7.16 -3.98 19.44
CA SER A 56 7.74 -4.66 20.59
C SER A 56 7.21 -6.09 20.69
N GLU A 57 7.72 -6.86 21.63
CA GLU A 57 7.19 -8.18 21.99
C GLU A 57 5.74 -8.16 22.50
N ARG A 58 5.17 -6.97 22.73
CA ARG A 58 3.78 -6.76 23.16
C ARG A 58 2.81 -6.59 22.01
N ASP A 59 3.31 -6.48 20.78
CA ASP A 59 2.47 -6.31 19.61
C ASP A 59 2.04 -7.66 19.03
N ALA A 60 0.73 -7.82 18.82
CA ALA A 60 0.14 -8.96 18.15
C ALA A 60 -0.57 -8.52 16.86
N LEU A 61 -0.41 -9.31 15.80
CA LEU A 61 -0.96 -9.05 14.47
C LEU A 61 -1.94 -10.16 14.07
N LEU A 62 -3.10 -9.78 13.53
CA LEU A 62 -4.00 -10.68 12.84
C LEU A 62 -3.80 -10.55 11.33
N ILE A 63 -3.67 -11.67 10.61
CA ILE A 63 -3.67 -11.69 9.13
C ILE A 63 -4.96 -12.38 8.67
N THR A 64 -5.69 -11.77 7.75
CA THR A 64 -7.02 -12.25 7.35
C THR A 64 -7.40 -11.79 5.94
N TYR A 65 -8.21 -12.59 5.24
CA TYR A 65 -8.90 -12.11 4.03
C TYR A 65 -10.07 -11.21 4.42
N GLY A 66 -10.36 -10.20 3.59
CA GLY A 66 -11.47 -9.27 3.83
C GLY A 66 -12.84 -9.93 3.96
N ASP A 67 -12.99 -11.17 3.47
CA ASP A 67 -14.17 -12.02 3.49
C ASP A 67 -14.02 -13.29 4.34
N SER A 68 -13.07 -13.32 5.28
CA SER A 68 -12.98 -14.43 6.25
C SER A 68 -14.20 -14.48 7.19
N VAL A 69 -14.93 -13.37 7.34
CA VAL A 69 -16.16 -13.28 8.15
C VAL A 69 -17.30 -12.81 7.24
N ILE A 70 -18.29 -13.68 7.04
CA ILE A 70 -19.45 -13.43 6.18
C ILE A 70 -20.74 -13.86 6.88
N ASP A 71 -21.82 -13.12 6.64
CA ASP A 71 -23.17 -13.46 7.11
C ASP A 71 -24.22 -13.49 5.98
N GLY A 72 -23.82 -13.16 4.75
CA GLY A 72 -24.68 -13.10 3.56
C GLY A 72 -25.57 -11.87 3.46
N VAL A 73 -25.49 -10.92 4.41
CA VAL A 73 -26.33 -9.72 4.48
C VAL A 73 -25.49 -8.44 4.39
N HIS A 74 -24.40 -8.36 5.15
CA HIS A 74 -23.56 -7.17 5.25
C HIS A 74 -22.31 -7.29 4.38
N LYS A 75 -21.69 -6.14 4.09
CA LYS A 75 -20.40 -6.11 3.39
C LYS A 75 -19.32 -6.76 4.25
N PRO A 76 -18.48 -7.64 3.67
CA PRO A 76 -17.45 -8.35 4.42
C PRO A 76 -16.51 -7.46 5.26
N LEU A 77 -16.04 -6.33 4.72
CA LEU A 77 -15.17 -5.43 5.49
C LEU A 77 -15.89 -4.76 6.67
N ALA A 78 -17.19 -4.51 6.56
CA ALA A 78 -17.98 -3.99 7.67
C ALA A 78 -18.16 -5.03 8.78
N LEU A 79 -18.37 -6.30 8.41
CA LEU A 79 -18.42 -7.41 9.37
C LEU A 79 -17.07 -7.67 10.03
N LEU A 80 -16.00 -7.65 9.24
CA LEU A 80 -14.65 -7.78 9.74
C LEU A 80 -14.35 -6.68 10.76
N HIS A 81 -14.70 -5.43 10.48
CA HIS A 81 -14.53 -4.33 11.42
C HIS A 81 -15.30 -4.56 12.72
N ASP A 82 -16.56 -4.99 12.63
CA ASP A 82 -17.38 -5.31 13.80
C ASP A 82 -16.79 -6.46 14.63
N PHE A 83 -16.36 -7.54 13.99
CA PHE A 83 -15.69 -8.66 14.62
C PHE A 83 -14.41 -8.21 15.35
N LEU A 84 -13.55 -7.44 14.68
CA LEU A 84 -12.31 -6.91 15.24
C LEU A 84 -12.60 -6.09 16.50
N LYS A 85 -13.58 -5.18 16.45
CA LYS A 85 -13.92 -4.32 17.59
C LYS A 85 -14.47 -5.10 18.78
N ARG A 86 -15.33 -6.08 18.54
CA ARG A 86 -16.01 -6.85 19.61
C ARG A 86 -15.11 -7.89 20.24
N HIS A 87 -14.28 -8.55 19.43
CA HIS A 87 -13.57 -9.75 19.86
C HIS A 87 -12.04 -9.59 19.92
N MET A 88 -11.47 -8.69 19.12
CA MET A 88 -10.00 -8.60 18.97
C MET A 88 -9.41 -7.32 19.59
N LYS A 89 -10.24 -6.34 19.96
CA LYS A 89 -9.78 -5.12 20.63
C LYS A 89 -9.09 -5.46 21.96
N GLY A 90 -7.84 -5.03 22.10
CA GLY A 90 -6.99 -5.33 23.26
C GLY A 90 -6.30 -6.69 23.21
N VAL A 91 -6.61 -7.53 22.21
CA VAL A 91 -5.92 -8.81 21.93
C VAL A 91 -4.87 -8.61 20.85
N VAL A 92 -5.21 -7.87 19.78
CA VAL A 92 -4.29 -7.51 18.69
C VAL A 92 -4.17 -6.00 18.56
N ASN A 93 -3.02 -5.55 18.08
CA ASN A 93 -2.69 -4.14 17.86
C ASN A 93 -2.92 -3.77 16.39
N GLY A 94 -2.69 -4.73 15.49
CA GLY A 94 -2.80 -4.52 14.06
C GLY A 94 -3.52 -5.64 13.34
N VAL A 95 -3.96 -5.31 12.13
CA VAL A 95 -4.57 -6.24 11.20
C VAL A 95 -3.92 -6.06 9.83
N HIS A 96 -3.47 -7.16 9.24
CA HIS A 96 -3.09 -7.26 7.84
C HIS A 96 -4.26 -7.87 7.08
N ILE A 97 -4.91 -7.03 6.28
CA ILE A 97 -5.95 -7.49 5.36
C ILE A 97 -5.25 -7.86 4.06
N LEU A 98 -5.29 -9.14 3.70
CA LEU A 98 -4.82 -9.68 2.42
C LEU A 98 -5.50 -8.93 1.25
N PRO A 99 -4.93 -8.94 0.03
CA PRO A 99 -5.26 -7.97 -1.01
C PRO A 99 -6.76 -7.76 -1.19
N PHE A 100 -7.21 -6.53 -0.96
CA PHE A 100 -8.62 -6.13 -1.05
C PHE A 100 -8.92 -5.27 -2.28
N PHE A 101 -7.95 -5.13 -3.20
CA PHE A 101 -8.15 -4.47 -4.49
C PHE A 101 -8.95 -5.40 -5.42
N PRO A 102 -9.66 -4.88 -6.44
CA PRO A 102 -10.21 -5.69 -7.50
C PRO A 102 -9.15 -6.59 -8.16
N TRP A 103 -9.48 -7.86 -8.36
CA TRP A 103 -8.55 -8.88 -8.83
C TRP A 103 -9.24 -9.93 -9.73
N THR A 104 -8.45 -10.75 -10.44
CA THR A 104 -8.98 -11.79 -11.35
C THR A 104 -8.65 -13.23 -10.98
N SER A 105 -7.45 -13.47 -10.44
CA SER A 105 -6.95 -14.79 -10.01
C SER A 105 -5.95 -14.66 -8.85
N ASP A 106 -5.42 -15.79 -8.38
CA ASP A 106 -4.38 -15.84 -7.34
C ASP A 106 -4.83 -15.21 -6.02
N ASP A 107 -6.07 -15.48 -5.60
CA ASP A 107 -6.64 -15.08 -4.31
C ASP A 107 -6.36 -13.62 -3.88
N GLY A 108 -6.49 -12.70 -4.83
CA GLY A 108 -6.26 -11.27 -4.59
C GLY A 108 -4.97 -10.70 -5.18
N PHE A 109 -4.01 -11.54 -5.57
CA PHE A 109 -2.68 -11.08 -5.99
C PHE A 109 -2.59 -10.71 -7.48
N ALA A 110 -3.51 -11.16 -8.34
CA ALA A 110 -3.64 -10.64 -9.69
C ALA A 110 -4.53 -9.38 -9.72
N VAL A 111 -3.99 -8.26 -9.25
CA VAL A 111 -4.70 -6.97 -9.10
C VAL A 111 -4.98 -6.32 -10.46
N THR A 112 -6.20 -5.79 -10.64
CA THR A 112 -6.61 -5.05 -11.84
C THR A 112 -6.63 -3.53 -11.65
N ASP A 113 -6.91 -3.05 -10.43
CA ASP A 113 -6.99 -1.60 -10.14
C ASP A 113 -6.62 -1.28 -8.68
N TYR A 114 -5.42 -0.73 -8.46
CA TYR A 114 -4.95 -0.32 -7.12
C TYR A 114 -5.66 0.92 -6.55
N ARG A 115 -6.50 1.61 -7.33
CA ARG A 115 -7.17 2.85 -6.89
C ARG A 115 -8.52 2.58 -6.23
N LYS A 116 -8.97 1.34 -6.19
CA LYS A 116 -10.29 0.94 -5.68
C LYS A 116 -10.16 -0.22 -4.70
N VAL A 117 -11.13 -0.33 -3.80
CA VAL A 117 -11.40 -1.56 -3.05
C VAL A 117 -12.36 -2.42 -3.88
N ASP A 118 -12.24 -3.75 -3.80
CA ASP A 118 -13.18 -4.67 -4.42
C ASP A 118 -14.58 -4.43 -3.83
N GLY A 119 -15.53 -4.03 -4.68
CA GLY A 119 -16.90 -3.74 -4.27
C GLY A 119 -17.65 -4.94 -3.68
N LYS A 120 -17.16 -6.18 -3.88
CA LYS A 120 -17.67 -7.36 -3.17
C LYS A 120 -17.35 -7.32 -1.68
N LEU A 121 -16.18 -6.77 -1.32
CA LEU A 121 -15.69 -6.66 0.05
C LEU A 121 -16.22 -5.40 0.76
N GLY A 122 -16.23 -4.26 0.07
CA GLY A 122 -16.61 -2.96 0.63
C GLY A 122 -16.03 -1.79 -0.15
N ASP A 123 -15.67 -0.71 0.55
CA ASP A 123 -15.05 0.47 -0.05
C ASP A 123 -13.89 1.05 0.79
N TRP A 124 -13.32 2.18 0.33
CA TRP A 124 -12.25 2.87 1.06
C TRP A 124 -12.69 3.41 2.43
N ALA A 125 -13.97 3.72 2.63
CA ALA A 125 -14.47 4.16 3.92
C ALA A 125 -14.40 3.00 4.92
N ASP A 126 -14.70 1.76 4.51
CA ASP A 126 -14.52 0.57 5.35
C ASP A 126 -13.06 0.38 5.77
N ILE A 127 -12.12 0.42 4.82
CA ILE A 127 -10.69 0.32 5.09
C ILE A 127 -10.22 1.45 6.03
N THR A 128 -10.69 2.67 5.82
CA THR A 128 -10.37 3.83 6.66
C THR A 128 -10.88 3.64 8.09
N ARG A 129 -12.10 3.14 8.28
CA ARG A 129 -12.67 2.85 9.61
C ARG A 129 -11.85 1.80 10.35
N ILE A 130 -11.38 0.75 9.68
CA ILE A 130 -10.52 -0.26 10.29
C ILE A 130 -9.18 0.38 10.70
N GLY A 131 -8.56 1.17 9.82
CA GLY A 131 -7.30 1.87 10.10
C GLY A 131 -7.37 2.96 11.18
N GLN A 132 -8.57 3.43 11.54
CA GLN A 132 -8.78 4.33 12.68
C GLN A 132 -8.74 3.59 14.03
N ASP A 133 -9.12 2.31 14.06
CA ASP A 133 -9.23 1.51 15.28
C ASP A 133 -8.02 0.57 15.49
N PHE A 134 -7.30 0.18 14.41
CA PHE A 134 -6.19 -0.77 14.42
C PHE A 134 -5.02 -0.31 13.53
N HIS A 135 -3.80 -0.78 13.83
CA HIS A 135 -2.68 -0.64 12.89
C HIS A 135 -2.94 -1.47 11.63
N LEU A 136 -3.30 -0.81 10.54
CA LEU A 136 -3.64 -1.45 9.28
C LEU A 136 -2.40 -1.74 8.43
N MET A 137 -2.32 -2.96 7.92
CA MET A 137 -1.38 -3.40 6.89
C MET A 137 -2.14 -3.94 5.69
N SER A 138 -1.53 -3.78 4.51
CA SER A 138 -2.02 -4.29 3.24
C SER A 138 -0.84 -4.68 2.37
N ASP A 139 -1.06 -5.65 1.50
CA ASP A 139 -0.13 -5.98 0.43
C ASP A 139 -0.06 -4.85 -0.61
N LEU A 140 1.13 -4.67 -1.17
CA LEU A 140 1.39 -3.83 -2.34
C LEU A 140 2.11 -4.69 -3.39
N VAL A 141 1.37 -5.21 -4.35
CA VAL A 141 1.88 -6.17 -5.35
C VAL A 141 2.57 -5.41 -6.50
N LEU A 142 3.81 -4.98 -6.30
CA LEU A 142 4.52 -4.16 -7.30
C LEU A 142 5.13 -4.96 -8.46
N ASN A 143 5.38 -6.26 -8.26
CA ASN A 143 6.13 -7.07 -9.22
C ASN A 143 5.34 -7.42 -10.48
N HIS A 144 4.01 -7.50 -10.39
CA HIS A 144 3.14 -7.89 -11.49
C HIS A 144 1.73 -7.32 -11.30
N VAL A 145 0.95 -7.34 -12.37
CA VAL A 145 -0.48 -7.00 -12.39
C VAL A 145 -1.26 -8.03 -13.18
N SER A 146 -2.59 -8.06 -13.00
CA SER A 146 -3.46 -8.90 -13.83
C SER A 146 -3.30 -8.58 -15.32
N SER A 147 -3.35 -9.61 -16.17
CA SER A 147 -3.43 -9.46 -17.62
C SER A 147 -4.72 -8.78 -18.09
N GLN A 148 -5.70 -8.60 -17.20
CA GLN A 148 -6.93 -7.84 -17.47
C GLN A 148 -6.87 -6.42 -16.90
N SER A 149 -5.73 -6.00 -16.33
CA SER A 149 -5.55 -4.63 -15.83
C SER A 149 -5.53 -3.62 -16.97
N GLY A 150 -5.90 -2.37 -16.67
CA GLY A 150 -5.81 -1.27 -17.63
C GLY A 150 -4.38 -1.10 -18.17
N TRP A 151 -3.38 -1.13 -17.28
CA TRP A 151 -1.97 -0.98 -17.67
C TRP A 151 -1.50 -2.06 -18.64
N PHE A 152 -1.91 -3.32 -18.45
CA PHE A 152 -1.55 -4.38 -19.37
C PHE A 152 -2.20 -4.20 -20.75
N ASN A 153 -3.46 -3.75 -20.78
CA ASN A 153 -4.16 -3.47 -22.03
C ASN A 153 -3.54 -2.29 -22.79
N GLU A 154 -3.18 -1.20 -22.10
CA GLU A 154 -2.49 -0.05 -22.72
C GLU A 154 -1.10 -0.47 -23.28
N PHE A 155 -0.37 -1.32 -22.56
CA PHE A 155 0.90 -1.87 -23.04
C PHE A 155 0.73 -2.68 -24.33
N LEU A 156 -0.29 -3.55 -24.42
CA LEU A 156 -0.57 -4.32 -25.64
C LEU A 156 -0.97 -3.44 -26.84
N GLN A 157 -1.49 -2.24 -26.59
CA GLN A 157 -1.92 -1.29 -27.61
C GLN A 157 -0.82 -0.29 -28.00
N ASP A 158 0.38 -0.41 -27.44
CA ASP A 158 1.51 0.51 -27.67
C ASP A 158 1.18 1.97 -27.26
N HIS A 159 0.38 2.12 -26.19
CA HIS A 159 0.01 3.41 -25.60
C HIS A 159 0.83 3.80 -24.36
N ALA A 160 1.83 2.98 -24.01
CA ALA A 160 2.62 3.11 -22.78
C ALA A 160 3.87 3.97 -22.96
#